data_AF-A0A3M1C5D7-F1
#
_entry.id   AF-A0A3M1C5D7-F1
#
_cell.length_a   1.000
_cell.length_b   1.000
_cell.length_c   1.000
_cell.angle_alpha   90.00
_cell.angle_beta   90.00
_cell.angle_gamma   90.00
#
_symmetry.space_group_name_H-M   'P 1'
#
loop_
_entity.id
_entity.type
_entity.pdbx_description
1 polymer ?
#
loop_
_entity_poly.entity_id
_entity_poly.type
_entity_poly.pdbx_seq_one_letter_code
_entity_poly.pdbx_strand_id
1 'polypeptide(L)'
;MDGGKGKDVIEGDAGKDTLTGGKGDDTFVYNRVDDSMTNNDVITKATLDYGDTITDFEIGKDVIDLSGIDAIAGGGDDAFTFISGGFNNVAGELRYKKKDALVEADVDGDGLADFAILIENDPGKLTASDFVL
;
A
#
# COMPACT_ATOMS: atom_id res chain seq x y z
N MET A 1 0.31 12.81 9.15
CA MET A 1 0.22 12.22 10.50
C MET A 1 1.59 11.69 10.88
N ASP A 2 1.98 11.77 12.14
CA ASP A 2 3.31 11.38 12.62
C ASP A 2 3.16 10.56 13.91
N GLY A 3 3.67 9.32 13.91
CA GLY A 3 3.68 8.43 15.08
C GLY A 3 4.71 8.82 16.13
N GLY A 4 5.84 9.40 15.70
CA GLY A 4 6.85 9.98 16.56
C GLY A 4 7.90 8.98 17.02
N LYS A 5 7.75 8.43 18.23
CA LYS A 5 8.71 7.48 18.81
C LYS A 5 7.93 6.34 19.44
N GLY A 6 8.35 5.12 19.15
CA GLY A 6 7.75 3.95 19.75
C GLY A 6 7.47 2.90 18.71
N LYS A 7 6.51 2.03 19.00
CA LYS A 7 5.93 1.16 17.98
C LYS A 7 4.54 1.68 17.75
N ASP A 8 4.35 2.40 16.67
CA ASP A 8 3.13 3.15 16.41
C ASP A 8 2.25 2.41 15.40
N VAL A 9 0.94 2.46 15.62
CA VAL A 9 -0.07 1.99 14.66
C VAL A 9 -0.70 3.23 14.06
N ILE A 10 -0.55 3.39 12.75
CA ILE A 10 -0.89 4.61 12.02
C ILE A 10 -1.94 4.26 10.97
N GLU A 11 -3.10 4.89 11.10
CA GLU A 11 -4.23 4.73 10.19
C GLU A 11 -4.56 6.11 9.61
N GLY A 12 -4.58 6.19 8.28
CA GLY A 12 -4.90 7.41 7.54
C GLY A 12 -6.40 7.70 7.46
N ASP A 13 -7.22 6.66 7.62
CA ASP A 13 -8.62 6.62 7.18
C ASP A 13 -8.77 6.91 5.67
N ALA A 14 -9.99 7.17 5.21
CA ALA A 14 -10.29 7.51 3.83
C ALA A 14 -9.68 8.85 3.42
N GLY A 15 -8.91 8.87 2.32
CA GLY A 15 -8.33 10.11 1.84
C GLY A 15 -7.06 9.93 1.02
N LYS A 16 -6.31 11.03 0.95
CA LYS A 16 -4.92 11.06 0.48
C LYS A 16 -4.10 11.64 1.61
N ASP A 17 -3.53 10.76 2.40
CA ASP A 17 -2.84 11.12 3.62
C ASP A 17 -1.32 11.05 3.45
N THR A 18 -0.62 11.82 4.27
CA THR A 18 0.83 11.76 4.38
C THR A 18 1.18 11.23 5.75
N LEU A 19 1.72 10.02 5.81
CA LEU A 19 1.95 9.24 7.01
C LEU A 19 3.46 9.12 7.28
N THR A 20 3.85 9.40 8.53
CA THR A 20 5.23 9.31 9.01
C THR A 20 5.25 8.39 10.22
N GLY A 21 6.05 7.33 10.16
CA GLY A 21 6.25 6.39 11.28
C GLY A 21 7.00 7.05 12.42
N GLY A 22 8.14 7.66 12.09
CA GLY A 22 9.07 8.21 13.03
C GLY A 22 10.11 7.16 13.45
N LYS A 23 10.36 7.02 14.75
CA LYS A 23 11.34 6.07 15.26
C LYS A 23 10.67 4.85 15.87
N GLY A 24 10.90 3.70 15.26
CA GLY A 24 10.77 2.39 15.90
C GLY A 24 10.32 1.36 14.89
N ASP A 25 9.41 0.48 15.30
CA ASP A 25 8.85 -0.55 14.42
C ASP A 25 7.36 -0.20 14.24
N ASP A 26 7.02 0.45 13.14
CA ASP A 26 5.71 1.08 12.93
C ASP A 26 4.83 0.26 11.98
N THR A 27 3.52 0.36 12.15
CA THR A 27 2.52 -0.36 11.34
C THR A 27 1.58 0.64 10.69
N PHE A 28 1.59 0.68 9.36
CA PHE A 28 0.68 1.50 8.56
C PHE A 28 -0.52 0.65 8.17
N VAL A 29 -1.68 0.92 8.76
CA VAL A 29 -2.89 0.10 8.63
C VAL A 29 -3.83 0.69 7.60
N TYR A 30 -4.34 -0.16 6.72
CA TYR A 30 -5.42 0.14 5.79
C TYR A 30 -6.51 -0.93 5.93
N ASN A 31 -7.73 -0.48 6.21
CA ASN A 31 -8.87 -1.35 6.47
C ASN A 31 -9.83 -1.39 5.28
N ARG A 32 -9.68 -0.49 4.30
CA ARG A 32 -10.53 -0.44 3.11
C ARG A 32 -9.75 0.06 1.90
N VAL A 33 -10.26 -0.26 0.71
CA VAL A 33 -9.73 0.26 -0.55
C VAL A 33 -9.82 1.79 -0.59
N ASP A 34 -10.87 2.40 -0.02
CA ASP A 34 -11.04 3.85 0.02
C ASP A 34 -10.10 4.60 0.97
N ASP A 35 -9.34 3.87 1.81
CA ASP A 35 -8.25 4.44 2.62
C ASP A 35 -7.05 4.88 1.77
N SER A 36 -6.89 4.33 0.56
CA SER A 36 -5.82 4.75 -0.36
C SER A 36 -6.18 4.60 -1.83
N MET A 37 -7.45 4.89 -2.14
CA MET A 37 -8.01 4.71 -3.47
C MET A 37 -7.37 5.65 -4.48
N THR A 38 -7.25 5.13 -5.69
CA THR A 38 -6.83 5.83 -6.89
C THR A 38 -7.90 5.64 -7.96
N ASN A 39 -8.14 6.68 -8.75
CA ASN A 39 -9.15 6.68 -9.81
C ASN A 39 -8.51 6.73 -11.22
N ASN A 40 -7.22 6.42 -11.33
CA ASN A 40 -6.49 6.44 -12.59
C ASN A 40 -5.91 5.07 -12.94
N ASP A 41 -6.11 4.69 -14.20
CA ASP A 41 -5.58 3.47 -14.81
C ASP A 41 -4.04 3.39 -14.76
N VAL A 42 -3.36 4.53 -14.93
CA VAL A 42 -1.88 4.59 -15.00
C VAL A 42 -1.34 5.56 -13.96
N ILE A 43 -0.82 5.01 -12.88
CA ILE A 43 -0.29 5.77 -11.76
C ILE A 43 1.23 5.88 -11.91
N THR A 44 1.80 7.05 -11.67
CA THR A 44 3.25 7.23 -11.53
C THR A 44 3.50 8.22 -10.41
N LYS A 45 4.73 8.26 -9.88
CA LYS A 45 5.08 9.31 -8.91
C LYS A 45 4.88 10.72 -9.50
N ALA A 46 5.07 10.87 -10.83
CA ALA A 46 4.96 12.15 -11.52
C ALA A 46 3.51 12.62 -11.75
N THR A 47 2.53 11.73 -11.74
CA THR A 47 1.11 12.12 -11.92
C THR A 47 0.52 12.75 -10.67
N LEU A 48 1.15 12.56 -9.49
CA LEU A 48 0.68 13.05 -8.19
C LEU A 48 -0.75 12.61 -7.84
N ASP A 49 -1.24 11.58 -8.53
CA ASP A 49 -2.61 11.10 -8.42
C ASP A 49 -2.65 9.63 -7.96
N TYR A 50 -1.77 9.33 -7.02
CA TYR A 50 -1.80 8.13 -6.17
C TYR A 50 -2.63 8.41 -4.91
N GLY A 51 -2.88 7.39 -4.09
CA GLY A 51 -3.52 7.51 -2.78
C GLY A 51 -2.58 8.14 -1.75
N ASP A 52 -2.26 7.39 -0.71
CA ASP A 52 -1.48 7.87 0.42
C ASP A 52 0.01 7.93 0.12
N THR A 53 0.73 8.63 1.00
CA THR A 53 2.18 8.70 1.01
C THR A 53 2.72 8.29 2.38
N ILE A 54 3.60 7.30 2.41
CA ILE A 54 4.42 6.98 3.57
C ILE A 54 5.80 7.63 3.40
N THR A 55 6.22 8.45 4.36
CA THR A 55 7.38 9.34 4.18
C THR A 55 8.73 8.70 4.52
N ASP A 56 8.76 7.70 5.41
CA ASP A 56 9.98 7.26 6.09
C ASP A 56 10.06 5.75 6.35
N PHE A 57 9.34 4.94 5.57
CA PHE A 57 9.29 3.48 5.72
C PHE A 57 10.69 2.84 5.79
N GLU A 58 10.96 2.07 6.84
CA GLU A 58 12.21 1.36 7.09
C GLU A 58 12.03 -0.16 6.95
N ILE A 59 12.65 -0.73 5.91
CA ILE A 59 12.64 -2.19 5.65
C ILE A 59 13.15 -2.97 6.86
N GLY A 60 12.41 -4.02 7.21
CA GLY A 60 12.77 -4.93 8.31
C GLY A 60 12.42 -4.37 9.69
N LYS A 61 11.77 -3.21 9.77
CA LYS A 61 11.16 -2.68 10.99
C LYS A 61 9.68 -2.41 10.78
N ASP A 62 9.37 -1.59 9.78
CA ASP A 62 8.01 -1.15 9.52
C ASP A 62 7.29 -2.18 8.65
N VAL A 63 5.97 -2.20 8.76
CA VAL A 63 5.09 -3.04 7.93
C VAL A 63 3.88 -2.25 7.45
N ILE A 64 3.39 -2.63 6.28
CA ILE A 64 2.10 -2.15 5.75
C ILE A 64 1.08 -3.27 5.98
N ASP A 65 0.06 -2.98 6.79
CA ASP A 65 -1.00 -3.92 7.10
C ASP A 65 -2.19 -3.67 6.18
N LEU A 66 -2.45 -4.64 5.30
CA LEU A 66 -3.56 -4.66 4.36
C LEU A 66 -4.56 -5.78 4.69
N SER A 67 -4.39 -6.47 5.81
CA SER A 67 -5.23 -7.61 6.20
C SER A 67 -6.66 -7.22 6.56
N GLY A 68 -6.95 -5.92 6.68
CA GLY A 68 -8.31 -5.40 6.84
C GLY A 68 -9.08 -5.29 5.52
N ILE A 69 -8.42 -5.41 4.37
CA ILE A 69 -9.03 -5.25 3.04
C ILE A 69 -9.36 -6.63 2.45
N ASP A 70 -10.62 -6.83 2.07
CA ASP A 70 -11.02 -7.95 1.22
C ASP A 70 -10.44 -7.76 -0.19
N ALA A 71 -9.40 -8.52 -0.52
CA ALA A 71 -8.65 -8.37 -1.77
C ALA A 71 -9.45 -8.81 -3.00
N ILE A 72 -10.51 -9.60 -2.82
CA ILE A 72 -11.34 -10.12 -3.93
C ILE A 72 -12.81 -9.87 -3.62
N ALA A 73 -13.43 -8.97 -4.38
CA ALA A 73 -14.85 -8.67 -4.22
C ALA A 73 -15.73 -9.93 -4.33
N GLY A 74 -16.35 -10.35 -3.23
CA GLY A 74 -17.17 -11.56 -3.22
C GLY A 74 -17.76 -11.96 -1.88
N GLY A 75 -17.41 -11.24 -0.80
CA GLY A 75 -17.90 -11.48 0.55
C GLY A 75 -17.03 -12.45 1.37
N GLY A 76 -15.82 -12.73 0.89
CA GLY A 76 -14.74 -13.33 1.67
C GLY A 76 -13.98 -12.27 2.48
N ASP A 77 -12.99 -12.74 3.22
CA ASP A 77 -11.90 -11.90 3.72
C ASP A 77 -10.65 -12.48 3.05
N ASP A 78 -10.49 -12.14 1.76
CA ASP A 78 -9.44 -12.70 0.93
C ASP A 78 -8.15 -11.87 1.06
N ALA A 79 -7.03 -12.55 1.35
CA ALA A 79 -5.71 -11.93 1.42
C ALA A 79 -5.18 -11.55 0.03
N PHE A 80 -4.44 -10.44 -0.06
CA PHE A 80 -3.72 -10.13 -1.29
C PHE A 80 -2.62 -11.17 -1.59
N THR A 81 -2.38 -11.42 -2.87
CA THR A 81 -1.24 -12.17 -3.37
C THR A 81 -0.13 -11.21 -3.81
N PHE A 82 1.00 -11.19 -3.09
CA PHE A 82 2.15 -10.39 -3.49
C PHE A 82 2.86 -11.02 -4.71
N ILE A 83 2.78 -10.34 -5.85
CA ILE A 83 3.33 -10.79 -7.12
C ILE A 83 4.64 -10.10 -7.49
N SER A 84 5.35 -10.70 -8.45
CA SER A 84 6.48 -10.07 -9.12
C SER A 84 6.12 -9.68 -10.55
N GLY A 85 6.35 -8.43 -10.94
CA GLY A 85 6.09 -7.95 -12.29
C GLY A 85 4.80 -7.11 -12.38
N GLY A 86 4.14 -7.18 -13.54
CA GLY A 86 2.87 -6.49 -13.79
C GLY A 86 1.67 -7.32 -13.34
N PHE A 87 0.50 -6.66 -13.26
CA PHE A 87 -0.77 -7.32 -13.00
C PHE A 87 -1.14 -8.24 -14.16
N ASN A 88 -1.89 -9.29 -13.86
CA ASN A 88 -2.26 -10.37 -14.79
C ASN A 88 -3.78 -10.41 -15.05
N ASN A 89 -4.51 -9.35 -14.71
CA ASN A 89 -5.98 -9.28 -14.71
C ASN A 89 -6.56 -10.34 -13.77
N VAL A 90 -6.07 -10.34 -12.53
CA VAL A 90 -6.49 -11.26 -11.47
C VAL A 90 -6.71 -10.42 -10.22
N ALA A 91 -7.93 -10.46 -9.69
CA ALA A 91 -8.28 -9.77 -8.47
C ALA A 91 -7.41 -10.25 -7.29
N GLY A 92 -7.09 -9.32 -6.40
CA GLY A 92 -6.28 -9.54 -5.22
C GLY A 92 -4.79 -9.59 -5.48
N GLU A 93 -4.29 -9.08 -6.61
CA GLU A 93 -2.85 -8.96 -6.84
C GLU A 93 -2.28 -7.70 -6.17
N LEU A 94 -1.15 -7.84 -5.48
CA LEU A 94 -0.41 -6.75 -4.86
C LEU A 94 1.03 -6.71 -5.39
N ARG A 95 1.57 -5.52 -5.69
CA ARG A 95 2.94 -5.38 -6.18
C ARG A 95 3.65 -4.15 -5.63
N TYR A 96 4.98 -4.19 -5.64
CA TYR A 96 5.83 -3.00 -5.50
C TYR A 96 6.42 -2.59 -6.86
N LYS A 97 5.92 -1.48 -7.42
CA LYS A 97 6.43 -0.88 -8.65
C LYS A 97 7.62 0.03 -8.34
N LYS A 98 8.80 -0.60 -8.18
CA LYS A 98 10.06 0.06 -7.79
C LYS A 98 10.39 1.36 -8.54
N LYS A 99 10.13 1.43 -9.84
CA LYS A 99 10.44 2.63 -10.65
C LYS A 99 9.82 3.91 -10.08
N ASP A 100 8.65 3.78 -9.47
CA ASP A 100 7.85 4.89 -8.93
C ASP A 100 7.73 4.84 -7.40
N ALA A 101 8.35 3.85 -6.75
CA ALA A 101 8.19 3.55 -5.33
C ALA A 101 6.72 3.41 -4.89
N LEU A 102 5.89 2.82 -5.75
CA LEU A 102 4.46 2.61 -5.48
C LEU A 102 4.19 1.18 -5.04
N VAL A 103 3.46 1.01 -3.94
CA VAL A 103 2.72 -0.21 -3.64
C VAL A 103 1.37 -0.08 -4.33
N GLU A 104 0.98 -1.06 -5.13
CA GLU A 104 -0.25 -1.04 -5.92
C GLU A 104 -1.00 -2.34 -5.75
N ALA A 105 -2.33 -2.27 -5.63
CA ALA A 105 -3.20 -3.44 -5.59
C ALA A 105 -4.29 -3.37 -6.66
N ASP A 106 -4.56 -4.51 -7.28
CA ASP A 106 -5.66 -4.78 -8.23
C ASP A 106 -6.70 -5.61 -7.48
N VAL A 107 -7.84 -5.01 -7.14
CA VAL A 107 -8.89 -5.61 -6.29
C VAL A 107 -10.02 -6.17 -7.15
N ASP A 108 -10.29 -5.59 -8.31
CA ASP A 108 -11.37 -6.02 -9.20
C ASP A 108 -10.94 -6.97 -10.34
N GLY A 109 -9.63 -7.09 -10.55
CA GLY A 109 -9.01 -8.00 -11.52
C GLY A 109 -8.94 -7.45 -12.93
N ASP A 110 -9.06 -6.15 -13.15
CA ASP A 110 -9.00 -5.53 -14.47
C ASP A 110 -7.57 -5.26 -14.97
N GLY A 111 -6.55 -5.53 -14.13
CA GLY A 111 -5.14 -5.33 -14.43
C GLY A 111 -4.65 -3.90 -14.22
N LEU A 112 -5.48 -3.04 -13.63
CA LEU A 112 -5.17 -1.67 -13.20
C LEU A 112 -5.09 -1.63 -11.67
N ALA A 113 -4.59 -0.51 -11.13
CA ALA A 113 -4.47 -0.35 -9.69
C ALA A 113 -5.71 0.36 -9.14
N ASP A 114 -6.35 -0.22 -8.14
CA ASP A 114 -7.49 0.35 -7.39
C ASP A 114 -7.03 1.07 -6.12
N PHE A 115 -5.90 0.63 -5.59
CA PHE A 115 -5.28 1.11 -4.36
C PHE A 115 -3.81 1.40 -4.62
N ALA A 116 -3.31 2.53 -4.14
CA ALA A 116 -1.90 2.88 -4.33
C ALA A 116 -1.33 3.72 -3.19
N ILE A 117 -0.18 3.28 -2.65
CA ILE A 117 0.61 4.01 -1.65
C ILE A 117 1.95 4.38 -2.27
N LEU A 118 2.31 5.65 -2.23
CA LEU A 118 3.67 6.11 -2.50
C LEU A 118 4.55 5.91 -1.26
N ILE A 119 5.69 5.24 -1.42
CA ILE A 119 6.74 5.22 -0.40
C ILE A 119 7.78 6.28 -0.77
N GLU A 120 7.67 7.46 -0.16
CA GLU A 120 8.33 8.68 -0.62
C GLU A 120 9.86 8.56 -0.63
N ASN A 121 10.41 7.94 0.43
CA ASN A 121 11.84 7.76 0.63
C ASN A 121 12.47 6.69 -0.26
N ASP A 122 11.70 5.99 -1.11
CA ASP A 122 12.12 4.86 -1.93
C ASP A 122 12.96 3.85 -1.13
N PRO A 123 12.32 2.91 -0.42
CA PRO A 123 13.01 1.94 0.42
C PRO A 123 13.86 0.95 -0.41
N GLY A 124 13.80 1.02 -1.75
CA GLY A 124 14.62 0.23 -2.65
C GLY A 124 13.95 -1.06 -3.10
N LYS A 125 13.72 -2.04 -2.22
CA LYS A 125 13.03 -3.29 -2.57
C LYS A 125 12.14 -3.75 -1.44
N LEU A 126 10.84 -3.68 -1.66
CA LEU A 126 9.86 -4.37 -0.82
C LEU A 126 9.64 -5.81 -1.29
N THR A 127 9.24 -6.65 -0.36
CA THR A 127 8.94 -8.07 -0.49
C THR A 127 7.69 -8.41 0.31
N ALA A 128 7.15 -9.61 0.14
CA ALA A 128 5.97 -10.04 0.88
C ALA A 128 6.11 -9.93 2.42
N SER A 129 7.32 -9.96 2.99
CA SER A 129 7.52 -9.82 4.44
C SER A 129 7.35 -8.40 4.96
N ASP A 130 7.30 -7.40 4.08
CA ASP A 130 7.06 -6.00 4.44
C ASP A 130 5.56 -5.69 4.55
N PHE A 131 4.71 -6.72 4.35
CA PHE A 131 3.26 -6.62 4.37
C PHE A 131 2.64 -7.62 5.34
N VAL A 132 1.52 -7.24 5.95
CA VAL A 132 0.58 -8.15 6.61
C VAL A 132 -0.62 -8.31 5.68
N LEU A 133 -0.83 -9.52 5.16
CA LEU A 133 -1.84 -9.88 4.16
C LEU A 133 -2.74 -10.99 4.68
#